data_AF-A0A914UP14-F1
#
_entry.id   AF-A0A914UP14-F1
#
_cell.length_a   1.000
_cell.length_b   1.000
_cell.length_c   1.000
_cell.angle_alpha   90.00
_cell.angle_beta   90.00
_cell.angle_gamma   90.00
#
_symmetry.space_group_name_H-M   'P 1'
#
loop_
_entity.id
_entity.type
_entity.pdbx_description
1 polymer ?
#
loop_
_entity_poly.entity_id
_entity_poly.type
_entity_poly.pdbx_seq_one_letter_code
_entity_poly.pdbx_strand_id
1 'polypeptide(L)'
;MSDTPEGSGRGSSSSGSDRQRESDRLRSVASSANTASHFNDRHTEYHWELDESTRRASVAATKLYDPGVGPQQWPIVYHRNYDVSFGGIEKLHPFDAGKWGKIYQFLKDAKMVTDTTTVRPMEASGRDLRVVHTEKYLKSLKCSCIVAGIIEVPPVACLPNCLVDRY
;
A
#
# COMPACT_ATOMS: atom_id res chain seq x y z
N MET A 1 33.35 -84.08 4.82
CA MET A 1 33.35 -83.69 3.39
C MET A 1 32.08 -82.87 3.20
N SER A 2 32.14 -81.54 3.30
CA SER A 2 32.44 -80.60 2.19
C SER A 2 31.32 -80.67 1.13
N ASP A 3 30.66 -79.63 0.64
CA ASP A 3 30.76 -78.18 0.72
C ASP A 3 29.44 -77.60 0.15
N THR A 4 29.09 -76.37 0.56
CA THR A 4 28.15 -75.39 -0.07
C THR A 4 28.61 -75.00 -1.50
N PRO A 5 27.90 -74.17 -2.34
CA PRO A 5 27.16 -72.93 -1.99
C PRO A 5 25.97 -72.52 -2.92
N GLU A 6 25.58 -71.24 -2.78
CA GLU A 6 24.66 -70.37 -3.54
C GLU A 6 23.21 -70.31 -3.01
N GLY A 7 22.62 -69.18 -2.63
CA GLY A 7 22.96 -67.76 -2.72
C GLY A 7 21.78 -66.99 -3.35
N SER A 8 21.13 -66.07 -2.62
CA SER A 8 20.36 -64.92 -3.18
C SER A 8 19.68 -64.12 -2.07
N GLY A 9 19.95 -62.81 -2.04
CA GLY A 9 19.45 -61.86 -1.06
C GLY A 9 18.08 -61.23 -1.37
N ARG A 10 17.67 -60.34 -0.46
CA ARG A 10 16.80 -59.13 -0.57
C ARG A 10 16.36 -58.82 0.88
N GLY A 11 16.51 -57.63 1.45
CA GLY A 11 16.47 -56.31 0.87
C GLY A 11 15.21 -55.60 1.38
N SER A 12 15.34 -54.99 2.56
CA SER A 12 14.66 -53.78 3.08
C SER A 12 13.27 -53.43 2.56
N SER A 13 12.25 -53.42 3.44
CA SER A 13 10.91 -52.91 3.11
C SER A 13 10.23 -52.22 4.31
N SER A 14 10.68 -51.02 4.68
CA SER A 14 9.93 -50.16 5.62
C SER A 14 10.07 -48.66 5.36
N SER A 15 10.76 -48.24 4.30
CA SER A 15 11.09 -46.83 4.05
C SER A 15 10.16 -46.08 3.08
N GLY A 16 9.12 -46.73 2.56
CA GLY A 16 8.20 -46.16 1.56
C GLY A 16 7.03 -45.37 2.16
N SER A 17 6.47 -45.82 3.27
CA SER A 17 5.23 -45.26 3.85
C SER A 17 5.48 -43.95 4.60
N ASP A 18 6.60 -43.84 5.32
CA ASP A 18 6.97 -42.62 6.05
C ASP A 18 7.37 -41.47 5.11
N ARG A 19 8.03 -41.79 3.99
CA ARG A 19 8.35 -40.77 2.97
C ARG A 19 7.09 -40.18 2.35
N GLN A 20 6.05 -40.99 2.13
CA GLN A 20 4.79 -40.50 1.58
C GLN A 20 4.09 -39.56 2.58
N ARG A 21 4.09 -39.91 3.88
CA ARG A 21 3.48 -39.11 4.94
C ARG A 21 4.21 -37.78 5.19
N GLU A 22 5.54 -37.78 5.11
CA GLU A 22 6.37 -36.58 5.17
C GLU A 22 6.09 -35.68 3.96
N SER A 23 6.01 -36.27 2.76
CA SER A 23 5.68 -35.56 1.51
C SER A 23 4.32 -34.88 1.58
N ASP A 24 3.31 -35.56 2.13
CA ASP A 24 1.96 -35.03 2.26
C ASP A 24 1.87 -33.94 3.33
N ARG A 25 2.64 -34.04 4.43
CA ARG A 25 2.80 -32.94 5.39
C ARG A 25 3.49 -31.73 4.78
N LEU A 26 4.57 -31.93 4.03
CA LEU A 26 5.29 -30.84 3.37
C LEU A 26 4.41 -30.18 2.29
N ARG A 27 3.59 -30.94 1.57
CA ARG A 27 2.59 -30.40 0.62
C ARG A 27 1.47 -29.64 1.32
N SER A 28 1.00 -30.10 2.48
CA SER A 28 -0.01 -29.40 3.28
C SER A 28 0.53 -28.08 3.85
N VAL A 29 1.77 -28.06 4.36
CA VAL A 29 2.42 -26.84 4.85
C VAL A 29 2.72 -25.87 3.70
N ALA A 30 3.15 -26.37 2.53
CA ALA A 30 3.32 -25.56 1.33
C ALA A 30 1.98 -24.98 0.81
N SER A 31 0.88 -25.72 0.94
CA SER A 31 -0.46 -25.23 0.58
C SER A 31 -0.93 -24.10 1.51
N SER A 32 -0.57 -24.13 2.79
CA SER A 32 -0.87 -23.05 3.74
C SER A 32 0.06 -21.83 3.56
N ALA A 33 1.30 -22.03 3.11
CA ALA A 33 2.20 -20.93 2.74
C ALA A 33 1.78 -20.22 1.43
N ASN A 34 1.13 -20.94 0.50
CA ASN A 34 0.60 -20.36 -0.73
C ASN A 34 -0.69 -19.54 -0.56
N THR A 35 -1.31 -19.51 0.63
CA THR A 35 -2.45 -18.61 0.87
C THR A 35 -2.00 -17.16 1.11
N ALA A 36 -0.71 -16.94 1.40
CA ALA A 36 -0.11 -15.60 1.54
C ALA A 36 0.57 -15.08 0.26
N SER A 37 0.72 -15.91 -0.79
CA SER A 37 1.35 -15.52 -2.05
C SER A 37 0.38 -14.90 -3.08
N HIS A 38 -0.93 -14.91 -2.79
CA HIS A 38 -1.95 -14.33 -3.67
C HIS A 38 -2.00 -12.78 -3.68
N PHE A 39 -1.02 -12.13 -3.05
CA PHE A 39 -0.92 -10.68 -3.00
C PHE A 39 0.03 -10.08 -4.05
N ASN A 40 0.84 -10.91 -4.72
CA ASN A 40 1.96 -10.40 -5.54
C ASN A 40 1.79 -10.53 -7.05
N ASP A 41 0.59 -10.81 -7.57
CA ASP A 41 0.31 -10.71 -9.01
C ASP A 41 0.14 -9.23 -9.42
N ARG A 42 1.27 -8.52 -9.47
CA ARG A 42 1.41 -7.16 -10.00
C ARG A 42 1.54 -7.15 -11.53
N HIS A 43 0.62 -7.84 -12.22
CA HIS A 43 0.23 -7.35 -13.54
C HIS A 43 -0.90 -6.34 -13.33
N THR A 44 -0.49 -5.10 -13.02
CA THR A 44 -1.32 -3.93 -13.26
C THR A 44 -1.67 -3.96 -14.74
N GLU A 45 -2.90 -4.36 -15.07
CA GLU A 45 -3.52 -4.05 -16.35
C GLU A 45 -3.46 -2.53 -16.49
N TYR A 46 -2.49 -2.04 -17.24
CA TYR A 46 -2.37 -0.63 -17.53
C TYR A 46 -3.52 -0.28 -18.46
N HIS A 47 -4.60 0.28 -17.90
CA HIS A 47 -5.70 0.87 -18.66
C HIS A 47 -5.27 2.21 -19.28
N TRP A 48 -4.10 2.28 -19.92
CA TRP A 48 -3.67 3.48 -20.65
C TRP A 48 -4.53 3.71 -21.92
N GLU A 49 -5.41 2.77 -22.27
CA GLU A 49 -6.48 2.95 -23.25
C GLU A 49 -7.72 3.66 -22.65
N LEU A 50 -7.53 4.62 -21.75
CA LEU A 50 -8.46 5.73 -21.76
C LEU A 50 -8.17 6.46 -23.07
N ASP A 51 -9.16 6.47 -23.97
CA ASP A 51 -9.12 7.34 -25.14
C ASP A 51 -8.57 8.71 -24.70
N GLU A 52 -7.47 9.13 -25.32
CA GLU A 52 -6.71 10.31 -24.92
C GLU A 52 -7.61 11.56 -24.85
N SER A 53 -8.68 11.58 -25.66
CA SER A 53 -9.71 12.62 -25.61
C SER A 53 -10.49 12.61 -24.29
N THR A 54 -10.88 11.43 -23.79
CA THR A 54 -11.55 11.23 -22.50
C THR A 54 -10.64 11.62 -21.33
N ARG A 55 -9.35 11.29 -21.40
CA ARG A 55 -8.36 11.69 -20.38
C ARG A 55 -8.19 13.21 -20.36
N ARG A 56 -8.01 13.84 -21.52
CA ARG A 56 -7.92 15.31 -21.65
C ARG A 56 -9.18 16.02 -21.16
N ALA A 57 -10.36 15.50 -21.49
CA ALA A 57 -11.62 16.04 -21.01
C ALA A 57 -11.75 15.95 -19.48
N SER A 58 -11.25 14.87 -18.89
CA SER A 58 -11.23 14.70 -17.42
C SER A 58 -10.25 15.67 -16.74
N VAL A 59 -9.06 15.88 -17.32
CA VAL A 59 -8.11 16.90 -16.86
C VAL A 59 -8.68 18.31 -17.00
N ALA A 60 -9.32 18.63 -18.13
CA ALA A 60 -9.93 19.94 -18.34
C ALA A 60 -11.11 20.23 -17.40
N ALA A 61 -11.80 19.18 -16.93
CA ALA A 61 -12.91 19.30 -16.00
C ALA A 61 -12.48 19.45 -14.52
N THR A 62 -11.21 19.20 -14.19
CA THR A 62 -10.72 19.30 -12.81
C THR A 62 -10.59 20.75 -12.35
N LYS A 63 -10.90 21.00 -11.09
CA LYS A 63 -10.78 22.34 -10.46
C LYS A 63 -9.51 22.48 -9.61
N LEU A 64 -8.67 21.45 -9.55
CA LEU A 64 -7.51 21.41 -8.67
C LEU A 64 -6.41 22.41 -9.05
N TYR A 65 -6.37 22.84 -10.32
CA TYR A 65 -5.35 23.77 -10.84
C TYR A 65 -5.73 25.25 -10.72
N ASP A 66 -6.95 25.56 -10.30
CA ASP A 66 -7.42 26.93 -10.06
C ASP A 66 -7.83 27.09 -8.60
N PRO A 67 -6.87 27.18 -7.67
CA PRO A 67 -7.17 27.30 -6.26
C PRO A 67 -7.70 28.69 -5.86
N GLY A 68 -7.86 29.63 -6.80
CA GLY A 68 -8.34 30.99 -6.53
C GLY A 68 -7.39 31.78 -5.63
N VAL A 69 -6.13 31.94 -6.05
CA VAL A 69 -5.11 32.67 -5.28
C VAL A 69 -5.50 34.15 -5.16
N GLY A 70 -5.80 34.59 -3.94
CA GLY A 70 -6.12 35.97 -3.64
C GLY A 70 -4.90 36.90 -3.77
N PRO A 71 -5.12 38.23 -3.87
CA PRO A 71 -4.05 39.21 -4.09
C PRO A 71 -3.04 39.31 -2.94
N GLN A 72 -3.42 38.83 -1.74
CA GLN A 72 -2.57 38.80 -0.55
C GLN A 72 -2.00 37.40 -0.26
N GLN A 73 -2.34 36.41 -1.10
CA GLN A 73 -1.87 35.04 -0.96
C GLN A 73 -0.63 34.80 -1.82
N TRP A 74 0.28 34.01 -1.27
CA TRP A 74 1.51 33.58 -1.89
C TRP A 74 1.28 32.20 -2.50
N PRO A 75 2.06 31.77 -3.50
CA PRO A 75 1.96 30.44 -4.10
C PRO A 75 2.52 29.34 -3.17
N ILE A 76 2.10 29.36 -1.90
CA ILE A 76 2.44 28.41 -0.86
C ILE A 76 1.15 27.71 -0.48
N VAL A 77 1.06 26.42 -0.81
CA VAL A 77 -0.11 25.60 -0.55
C VAL A 77 0.09 24.81 0.73
N TYR A 78 -0.84 24.93 1.67
CA TYR A 78 -0.77 24.18 2.92
C TYR A 78 -2.15 23.78 3.42
N HIS A 79 -2.23 22.56 3.95
CA HIS A 79 -3.37 22.09 4.72
C HIS A 79 -2.89 21.30 5.94
N ARG A 80 -3.59 21.44 7.07
CA ARG A 80 -3.26 20.71 8.29
C ARG A 80 -3.34 19.18 8.15
N ASN A 81 -4.13 18.69 7.19
CA ASN A 81 -4.28 17.26 6.90
C ASN A 81 -3.15 16.72 6.00
N TYR A 82 -2.12 17.51 5.70
CA TYR A 82 -0.90 16.98 5.07
C TYR A 82 -0.06 16.16 6.04
N ASP A 83 -0.21 16.42 7.34
CA ASP A 83 0.33 15.56 8.37
C ASP A 83 -0.54 14.31 8.48
N VAL A 84 0.08 13.14 8.37
CA VAL A 84 -0.59 11.85 8.54
C VAL A 84 -0.54 11.49 10.02
N SER A 85 -1.69 11.16 10.63
CA SER A 85 -1.76 10.87 12.08
C SER A 85 -2.58 9.62 12.38
N PHE A 86 -1.94 8.58 12.91
CA PHE A 86 -2.60 7.35 13.37
C PHE A 86 -2.61 7.28 14.90
N GLY A 87 -2.94 8.41 15.55
CA GLY A 87 -3.04 8.49 17.01
C GLY A 87 -1.72 8.19 17.73
N GLY A 88 -0.56 8.43 17.10
CA GLY A 88 0.77 8.17 17.63
C GLY A 88 1.48 6.98 17.00
N ILE A 89 0.77 6.10 16.28
CA ILE A 89 1.35 4.94 15.58
C ILE A 89 2.24 5.38 14.42
N GLU A 90 1.95 6.54 13.82
CA GLU A 90 2.76 7.16 12.76
C GLU A 90 4.21 7.41 13.18
N LYS A 91 4.49 7.53 14.49
CA LYS A 91 5.84 7.76 15.02
C LYS A 91 6.76 6.54 14.91
N LEU A 92 6.20 5.37 14.59
CA LEU A 92 6.99 4.15 14.32
C LEU A 92 7.60 4.16 12.91
N HIS A 93 7.15 5.07 12.04
CA HIS A 93 7.65 5.18 10.69
C HIS A 93 9.00 5.92 10.65
N PRO A 94 9.98 5.50 9.82
CA PRO A 94 11.26 6.19 9.68
C PRO A 94 11.12 7.61 9.12
N PHE A 95 10.03 7.93 8.42
CA PHE A 95 9.70 9.29 7.99
C PHE A 95 8.72 9.96 8.97
N ASP A 96 9.08 11.16 9.41
CA ASP A 96 8.24 12.04 10.24
C ASP A 96 6.97 12.47 9.51
N ALA A 97 5.87 11.79 9.81
CA ALA A 97 4.55 12.04 9.24
C ALA A 97 3.95 13.40 9.66
N GLY A 98 4.48 14.04 10.72
CA GLY A 98 4.09 15.37 11.20
C GLY A 98 5.05 16.48 10.80
N LYS A 99 5.91 16.23 9.80
CA LYS A 99 6.96 17.17 9.38
C LYS A 99 6.38 18.48 8.83
N TRP A 100 5.28 18.41 8.09
CA TRP A 100 4.77 19.56 7.35
C TRP A 100 4.13 20.58 8.29
N GLY A 101 3.37 20.14 9.29
CA GLY A 101 2.84 21.01 10.33
C GLY A 101 3.93 21.68 11.14
N LYS A 102 5.03 20.98 11.45
CA LYS A 102 6.20 21.58 12.11
C LYS A 102 6.81 22.69 11.25
N ILE A 103 7.10 22.40 9.98
CA ILE A 103 7.67 23.40 9.04
C ILE A 103 6.74 24.60 8.91
N TYR A 104 5.44 24.38 8.77
CA TYR A 104 4.47 25.46 8.68
C TYR A 104 4.44 26.31 9.94
N GLN A 105 4.49 25.69 11.13
CA GLN A 105 4.55 26.40 12.40
C GLN A 105 5.84 27.21 12.53
N PHE A 106 7.00 26.66 12.16
CA PHE A 106 8.27 27.40 12.12
C PHE A 106 8.17 28.67 11.25
N LEU A 107 7.55 28.57 10.07
CA LEU A 107 7.36 29.72 9.18
C LEU A 107 6.39 30.76 9.76
N LYS A 108 5.34 30.31 10.49
CA LYS A 108 4.41 31.21 11.19
C LYS A 108 5.08 31.93 12.36
N ASP A 109 5.92 31.22 13.11
CA ASP A 109 6.64 31.79 14.26
C ASP A 109 7.66 32.83 13.78
N ALA A 110 8.32 32.57 12.65
CA ALA A 110 9.20 33.52 11.96
C ALA A 110 8.46 34.68 11.26
N LYS A 111 7.13 34.74 11.35
CA LYS A 111 6.27 35.76 10.70
C LYS A 111 6.43 35.83 9.17
N MET A 112 6.87 34.73 8.54
CA MET A 112 7.03 34.64 7.09
C MET A 112 5.72 34.30 6.39
N VAL A 113 4.85 33.53 7.04
CA VAL A 113 3.53 33.16 6.52
C VAL A 113 2.47 33.29 7.60
N THR A 114 1.22 33.46 7.18
CA THR A 114 0.04 33.38 8.03
C THR A 114 -1.01 32.50 7.34
N ASP A 115 -2.05 32.12 8.08
CA ASP A 115 -3.15 31.34 7.50
C ASP A 115 -3.88 32.09 6.36
N THR A 116 -3.74 33.42 6.30
CA THR A 116 -4.32 34.27 5.26
C THR A 116 -3.41 34.48 4.06
N THR A 117 -2.08 34.34 4.22
CA THR A 117 -1.13 34.47 3.10
C THR A 117 -0.89 33.15 2.38
N THR A 118 -1.29 32.01 2.94
CA THR A 118 -1.19 30.70 2.27
C THR A 118 -2.47 30.30 1.56
N VAL A 119 -2.34 29.50 0.51
CA VAL A 119 -3.45 28.95 -0.28
C VAL A 119 -3.90 27.63 0.33
N ARG A 120 -5.21 27.47 0.55
CA ARG A 120 -5.76 26.17 0.94
C ARG A 120 -6.05 25.33 -0.30
N PRO A 121 -5.54 24.08 -0.36
CA PRO A 121 -5.84 23.18 -1.47
C PRO A 121 -7.29 22.69 -1.41
N MET A 122 -7.80 22.30 -2.58
CA MET A 122 -9.04 21.51 -2.72
C MET A 122 -8.68 20.02 -2.71
N GLU A 123 -9.51 19.21 -2.06
CA GLU A 123 -9.33 17.75 -2.06
C GLU A 123 -9.64 17.17 -3.44
N ALA A 124 -8.77 16.27 -3.92
CA ALA A 124 -8.96 15.59 -5.19
C ALA A 124 -10.14 14.62 -5.10
N SER A 125 -11.08 14.72 -6.04
CA SER A 125 -12.19 13.78 -6.14
C SER A 125 -11.73 12.44 -6.72
N GLY A 126 -12.53 11.39 -6.53
CA GLY A 126 -12.28 10.10 -7.18
C GLY A 126 -12.15 10.24 -8.71
N ARG A 127 -12.93 11.13 -9.33
CA ARG A 127 -12.82 11.40 -10.78
C ARG A 127 -11.45 11.97 -11.15
N ASP A 128 -10.91 12.87 -10.33
CA ASP A 128 -9.58 13.44 -10.55
C ASP A 128 -8.49 12.37 -10.44
N LEU A 129 -8.60 11.49 -9.43
CA LEU A 129 -7.66 10.38 -9.23
C LEU A 129 -7.70 9.36 -10.37
N ARG A 130 -8.87 9.16 -11.01
CA ARG A 130 -9.04 8.22 -12.13
C ARG A 130 -8.35 8.64 -13.42
N VAL A 131 -7.83 9.87 -13.49
CA VAL A 131 -6.96 10.32 -14.59
C VAL A 131 -5.66 9.51 -14.64
N VAL A 132 -5.16 9.07 -13.48
CA VAL A 132 -3.85 8.40 -13.35
C VAL A 132 -3.93 7.01 -12.71
N HIS A 133 -5.00 6.72 -11.95
CA HIS A 133 -5.16 5.46 -11.23
C HIS A 133 -6.34 4.63 -11.75
N THR A 134 -6.21 3.30 -11.69
CA THR A 134 -7.30 2.37 -12.02
C THR A 134 -8.37 2.32 -10.93
N GLU A 135 -9.60 1.97 -11.30
CA GLU A 135 -10.70 1.79 -10.33
C GLU A 135 -10.35 0.70 -9.31
N LYS A 136 -9.74 -0.38 -9.81
CA LYS A 136 -9.29 -1.52 -9.00
C LYS A 136 -8.29 -1.06 -7.93
N TYR A 137 -7.32 -0.23 -8.32
CA TYR A 137 -6.35 0.33 -7.37
C TYR A 137 -7.05 1.21 -6.33
N LEU A 138 -7.87 2.18 -6.73
CA LEU A 138 -8.57 3.05 -5.77
C LEU A 138 -9.47 2.26 -4.81
N LYS A 139 -10.12 1.19 -5.27
CA LYS A 139 -10.89 0.29 -4.40
C LYS A 139 -10.02 -0.50 -3.43
N SER A 140 -8.81 -0.90 -3.84
CA SER A 140 -7.87 -1.62 -2.95
C SER A 140 -7.40 -0.78 -1.76
N LEU A 141 -7.35 0.56 -1.91
CA LEU A 141 -7.01 1.49 -0.82
C LEU A 141 -8.03 1.48 0.32
N LYS A 142 -9.22 0.88 0.12
CA LYS A 142 -10.20 0.65 1.20
C LYS A 142 -9.85 -0.55 2.08
N CYS A 143 -8.70 -1.21 1.91
CA CYS A 143 -8.16 -2.16 2.90
C CYS A 143 -6.98 -1.58 3.67
N SER A 144 -7.09 -1.54 5.00
CA SER A 144 -6.03 -1.15 5.94
C SER A 144 -4.76 -1.96 5.75
N CYS A 145 -4.88 -3.24 5.37
CA CYS A 145 -3.78 -4.11 5.04
C CYS A 145 -2.90 -3.56 3.89
N ILE A 146 -3.54 -3.07 2.84
CA ILE A 146 -2.89 -2.49 1.66
C ILE A 146 -2.27 -1.15 2.04
N VAL A 147 -3.05 -0.31 2.72
CA VAL A 147 -2.60 1.02 3.15
C VAL A 147 -1.38 0.91 4.05
N ALA A 148 -1.38 0.01 5.03
CA ALA A 148 -0.26 -0.24 5.94
C ALA A 148 1.03 -0.64 5.20
N GLY A 149 0.91 -1.44 4.14
CA GLY A 149 2.03 -1.79 3.27
C GLY A 149 2.53 -0.60 2.46
N ILE A 150 1.64 0.25 1.92
CA ILE A 150 1.99 1.45 1.16
C ILE A 150 2.72 2.48 2.02
N ILE A 151 2.25 2.68 3.26
CA ILE A 151 2.85 3.66 4.19
C ILE A 151 4.00 3.08 5.00
N GLU A 152 4.36 1.81 4.81
CA GLU A 152 5.41 1.11 5.58
C GLU A 152 5.23 1.18 7.11
N VAL A 153 3.98 1.23 7.58
CA VAL A 153 3.62 1.20 9.02
C VAL A 153 2.78 -0.05 9.30
N PRO A 154 3.40 -1.21 9.56
CA PRO A 154 2.68 -2.47 9.73
C PRO A 154 1.54 -2.45 10.76
N PRO A 155 1.66 -1.77 11.93
CA PRO A 155 0.58 -1.72 12.91
C PRO A 155 -0.74 -1.09 12.40
N VAL A 156 -0.70 -0.26 11.35
CA VAL A 156 -1.91 0.33 10.76
C VAL A 156 -2.84 -0.73 10.14
N ALA A 157 -2.31 -1.91 9.78
CA ALA A 157 -3.11 -3.00 9.23
C ALA A 157 -4.18 -3.51 10.20
N CYS A 158 -3.96 -3.35 11.52
CA CYS A 158 -4.89 -3.77 12.56
C CYS A 158 -6.02 -2.76 12.82
N LEU A 159 -5.96 -1.56 12.20
CA LEU A 159 -6.97 -0.53 12.39
C LEU A 159 -8.18 -0.79 11.47
N PRO A 160 -9.42 -0.56 11.96
CA PRO A 160 -10.60 -0.50 11.13
C PRO A 160 -10.46 0.54 10.00
N ASN A 161 -10.90 0.20 8.79
CA ASN A 161 -10.78 1.09 7.62
C ASN A 161 -11.47 2.44 7.81
N CYS A 162 -12.54 2.51 8.61
CA CYS A 162 -13.21 3.79 8.90
C CYS A 162 -12.32 4.77 9.68
N LEU A 163 -11.34 4.27 10.44
CA LEU A 163 -10.34 5.10 11.09
C LEU A 163 -9.23 5.45 10.10
N VAL A 164 -8.74 4.48 9.33
CA VAL A 164 -7.67 4.71 8.35
C VAL A 164 -8.09 5.69 7.24
N ASP A 165 -9.34 5.66 6.80
CA ASP A 165 -9.85 6.55 5.74
C ASP A 165 -10.14 7.97 6.25
N ARG A 166 -10.18 8.17 7.57
CA ARG A 166 -10.49 9.46 8.20
C ARG A 166 -9.26 10.29 8.54
N TYR A 167 -8.09 9.64 8.62
CA TYR A 167 -6.85 10.17 9.18
C TYR A 167 -5.70 10.08 8.17
#